data_AF-A0A521M8M2-F1
#
_entry.id   AF-A0A521M8M2-F1
#
_cell.length_a   1.000
_cell.length_b   1.000
_cell.length_c   1.000
_cell.angle_alpha   90.00
_cell.angle_beta   90.00
_cell.angle_gamma   90.00
#
_symmetry.space_group_name_H-M   'P 1'
#
loop_
_entity.id
_entity.type
_entity.pdbx_description
1 polymer ?
#
loop_
_entity_poly.entity_id
_entity_poly.type
_entity_poly.pdbx_seq_one_letter_code
_entity_poly.pdbx_strand_id
1 'polypeptide(L)'
;MKNFLWWLCLFVAPAVLIAVELFHPAGFTASPGMYQFLSHAEPHAEHSALAYFGPHWWFVLHMIQTPMVGLVAVGLWLMVDGIGARDGTAARVSAWLARVAIFVFALYFTILDAIGGIGLGRTILVVQQMVAAGKLSPQQFEGVVLLLNTLWVDPVVGGVGSFVSETASWAAFAVSVLVAAALLQSGRAGWPNMIPLLGFGWELQTAHASPHGPIAFALLIVAAAWLWWARRRAVPAGPA
;
A
#
# COMPACT_ATOMS: atom_id res chain seq x y z
N MET A 1 -8.97 23.91 -2.72
CA MET A 1 -8.66 22.64 -3.43
C MET A 1 -7.49 21.89 -2.81
N LYS A 2 -6.26 22.44 -2.73
CA LYS A 2 -5.09 21.73 -2.14
C LYS A 2 -5.32 21.22 -0.70
N ASN A 3 -5.97 22.02 0.16
CA ASN A 3 -6.29 21.58 1.53
C ASN A 3 -7.26 20.39 1.56
N PHE A 4 -8.26 20.37 0.68
CA PHE A 4 -9.18 19.23 0.58
C PHE A 4 -8.45 17.96 0.14
N LEU A 5 -7.62 18.07 -0.91
CA LEU A 5 -6.80 16.95 -1.37
C LEU A 5 -5.83 16.44 -0.30
N TRP A 6 -5.24 17.33 0.50
CA TRP A 6 -4.39 16.95 1.63
C TRP A 6 -5.12 16.04 2.61
N TRP A 7 -6.33 16.44 3.05
CA TRP A 7 -7.13 15.63 3.97
C TRP A 7 -7.59 14.32 3.35
N LEU A 8 -8.06 14.36 2.11
CA LEU A 8 -8.50 13.15 1.39
C LEU A 8 -7.35 12.14 1.26
N CYS A 9 -6.17 12.59 0.85
CA CYS A 9 -5.05 11.72 0.50
C CYS A 9 -4.23 11.24 1.70
N LEU A 10 -4.14 12.02 2.78
CA LEU A 10 -3.27 11.72 3.92
C LEU A 10 -4.01 11.34 5.19
N PHE A 11 -5.35 11.40 5.18
CA PHE A 11 -6.17 10.98 6.32
C PHE A 11 -7.27 10.02 5.90
N VAL A 12 -8.15 10.42 4.97
CA VAL A 12 -9.29 9.59 4.59
C VAL A 12 -8.85 8.31 3.90
N ALA A 13 -8.01 8.40 2.87
CA ALA A 13 -7.53 7.20 2.17
C ALA A 13 -6.72 6.26 3.09
N PRO A 14 -5.75 6.73 3.89
CA PRO A 14 -5.10 5.90 4.91
C PRO A 14 -6.06 5.28 5.92
N ALA A 15 -7.08 6.00 6.39
CA ALA A 15 -8.06 5.46 7.33
C ALA A 15 -8.91 4.33 6.72
N VAL A 16 -9.29 4.48 5.45
CA VAL A 16 -9.97 3.41 4.69
C VAL A 16 -9.05 2.20 4.55
N LEU A 17 -7.78 2.42 4.19
CA LEU A 17 -6.78 1.35 4.08
C LEU A 17 -6.60 0.61 5.42
N ILE A 18 -6.44 1.32 6.54
CA ILE A 18 -6.40 0.71 7.88
C ILE A 18 -7.62 -0.18 8.10
N ALA A 19 -8.83 0.31 7.80
CA ALA A 19 -10.07 -0.41 8.08
C ALA A 19 -10.20 -1.70 7.25
N VAL A 20 -9.81 -1.69 5.97
CA VAL A 20 -9.90 -2.88 5.10
C VAL A 20 -8.76 -3.87 5.37
N GLU A 21 -7.55 -3.37 5.63
CA GLU A 21 -6.35 -4.18 5.84
C GLU A 21 -6.40 -5.01 7.12
N LEU A 22 -7.16 -4.58 8.14
CA LEU A 22 -7.41 -5.41 9.33
C LEU A 22 -8.05 -6.76 9.02
N PHE A 23 -8.66 -6.91 7.85
CA PHE A 23 -9.26 -8.14 7.34
C PHE A 23 -8.50 -8.71 6.12
N HIS A 24 -7.28 -8.22 5.87
CA HIS A 24 -6.41 -8.71 4.82
C HIS A 24 -5.45 -9.76 5.41
N PRO A 25 -5.60 -11.04 5.05
CA PRO A 25 -4.76 -12.09 5.59
C PRO A 25 -3.30 -11.95 5.13
N ALA A 26 -2.37 -12.48 5.91
CA ALA A 26 -0.94 -12.42 5.65
C ALA A 26 -0.23 -13.75 5.97
N GLY A 27 1.05 -13.87 5.61
CA GLY A 27 1.87 -15.00 6.04
C GLY A 27 1.52 -16.35 5.41
N PHE A 28 0.75 -16.37 4.31
CA PHE A 28 0.53 -17.55 3.48
C PHE A 28 1.29 -17.40 2.16
N THR A 29 2.21 -18.32 1.87
CA THR A 29 3.01 -18.29 0.64
C THR A 29 3.08 -19.67 -0.01
N ALA A 30 3.74 -20.64 0.64
CA ALA A 30 4.03 -21.93 0.00
C ALA A 30 3.13 -23.10 0.45
N SER A 31 2.58 -23.08 1.67
CA SER A 31 1.80 -24.19 2.22
C SER A 31 0.65 -23.65 3.07
N PRO A 32 -0.62 -24.07 2.87
CA PRO A 32 -1.10 -25.16 1.98
C PRO A 32 -1.20 -24.79 0.48
N GLY A 33 -0.66 -23.64 0.08
CA GLY A 33 -0.79 -23.06 -1.26
C GLY A 33 -1.80 -21.91 -1.27
N MET A 34 -1.60 -20.94 -2.15
CA MET A 34 -2.41 -19.72 -2.17
C MET A 34 -3.89 -20.02 -2.45
N TYR A 35 -4.21 -20.92 -3.40
CA TYR A 35 -5.61 -21.22 -3.71
C TYR A 35 -6.31 -21.87 -2.52
N GLN A 36 -5.63 -22.83 -1.89
CA GLN A 36 -6.14 -23.57 -0.74
C GLN A 36 -6.53 -22.58 0.36
N PHE A 37 -5.67 -21.60 0.63
CA PHE A 37 -5.93 -20.55 1.60
C PHE A 37 -7.03 -19.57 1.16
N LEU A 38 -6.86 -18.89 0.02
CA LEU A 38 -7.74 -17.78 -0.37
C LEU A 38 -9.16 -18.21 -0.78
N SER A 39 -9.38 -19.49 -1.10
CA SER A 39 -10.67 -19.97 -1.62
C SER A 39 -11.79 -20.12 -0.58
N HIS A 40 -11.48 -20.00 0.71
CA HIS A 40 -12.46 -20.17 1.79
C HIS A 40 -12.33 -19.08 2.86
N ALA A 41 -13.35 -18.92 3.70
CA ALA A 41 -13.32 -17.98 4.81
C ALA A 41 -12.59 -18.58 6.01
N GLU A 42 -11.86 -17.74 6.74
CA GLU A 42 -11.21 -18.08 8.01
C GLU A 42 -11.72 -17.14 9.11
N PRO A 43 -12.53 -17.64 10.06
CA PRO A 43 -13.19 -16.80 11.06
C PRO A 43 -12.33 -16.48 12.30
N HIS A 44 -11.16 -17.11 12.45
CA HIS A 44 -10.25 -16.89 13.58
C HIS A 44 -9.08 -16.01 13.13
N ALA A 45 -8.42 -15.35 14.09
CA ALA A 45 -7.25 -14.50 13.85
C ALA A 45 -5.98 -15.31 13.54
N GLU A 46 -6.10 -16.31 12.67
CA GLU A 46 -4.99 -16.95 12.01
C GLU A 46 -4.49 -16.00 10.90
N HIS A 47 -3.20 -16.04 10.56
CA HIS A 47 -2.66 -15.22 9.46
C HIS A 47 -2.79 -13.70 9.64
N SER A 48 -2.78 -13.23 10.90
CA SER A 48 -2.72 -11.80 11.28
C SER A 48 -3.90 -10.92 10.85
N ALA A 49 -4.96 -11.48 10.28
CA ALA A 49 -6.23 -10.78 10.05
C ALA A 49 -7.17 -10.92 11.26
N LEU A 50 -8.08 -9.97 11.46
CA LEU A 50 -9.16 -10.11 12.45
C LEU A 50 -10.16 -11.19 12.04
N ALA A 51 -10.43 -11.28 10.75
CA ALA A 51 -11.17 -12.34 10.07
C ALA A 51 -10.89 -12.26 8.57
N TYR A 52 -11.03 -13.37 7.86
CA TYR A 52 -11.01 -13.42 6.40
C TYR A 52 -12.33 -13.99 5.87
N PHE A 53 -13.05 -13.22 5.05
CA PHE A 53 -14.38 -13.59 4.58
C PHE A 53 -14.37 -14.37 3.25
N GLY A 54 -13.20 -14.83 2.80
CA GLY A 54 -13.05 -15.60 1.56
C GLY A 54 -12.80 -14.74 0.30
N PRO A 55 -12.82 -15.37 -0.88
CA PRO A 55 -12.27 -14.80 -2.11
C PRO A 55 -13.02 -13.57 -2.62
N HIS A 56 -14.30 -13.43 -2.26
CA HIS A 56 -15.07 -12.22 -2.57
C HIS A 56 -14.50 -11.00 -1.83
N TRP A 57 -14.13 -11.17 -0.56
CA TRP A 57 -13.49 -10.10 0.20
C TRP A 57 -12.10 -9.79 -0.35
N TRP A 58 -11.29 -10.79 -0.66
CA TRP A 58 -9.99 -10.59 -1.33
C TRP A 58 -10.11 -9.71 -2.58
N PHE A 59 -11.09 -9.99 -3.43
CA PHE A 59 -11.36 -9.18 -4.61
C PHE A 59 -11.81 -7.74 -4.25
N VAL A 60 -12.80 -7.60 -3.37
CA VAL A 60 -13.37 -6.30 -3.00
C VAL A 60 -12.35 -5.39 -2.33
N LEU A 61 -11.56 -5.92 -1.40
CA LEU A 61 -10.58 -5.13 -0.67
C LEU A 61 -9.53 -4.56 -1.63
N HIS A 62 -9.05 -5.35 -2.60
CA HIS A 62 -8.07 -4.87 -3.58
C HIS A 62 -8.68 -3.85 -4.56
N MET A 63 -9.95 -4.00 -4.93
CA MET A 63 -10.68 -2.98 -5.71
C MET A 63 -10.79 -1.64 -4.97
N ILE A 64 -10.85 -1.65 -3.64
CA ILE A 64 -10.84 -0.45 -2.80
C ILE A 64 -9.41 0.06 -2.59
N GLN A 65 -8.47 -0.84 -2.33
CA GLN A 65 -7.07 -0.55 -2.04
C GLN A 65 -6.39 0.20 -3.17
N THR A 66 -6.53 -0.27 -4.42
CA THR A 66 -5.86 0.33 -5.58
C THR A 66 -6.10 1.84 -5.71
N PRO A 67 -7.34 2.37 -5.73
CA PRO A 67 -7.55 3.81 -5.78
C PRO A 67 -7.11 4.52 -4.49
N MET A 68 -7.19 3.89 -3.31
CA MET A 68 -6.73 4.51 -2.07
C MET A 68 -5.21 4.65 -2.03
N VAL A 69 -4.44 3.66 -2.50
CA VAL A 69 -2.98 3.74 -2.64
C VAL A 69 -2.60 4.83 -3.65
N GLY A 70 -3.37 4.97 -4.74
CA GLY A 70 -3.23 6.08 -5.68
C GLY A 70 -3.41 7.45 -5.00
N LEU A 71 -4.42 7.60 -4.12
CA LEU A 71 -4.60 8.81 -3.33
C LEU A 71 -3.45 9.03 -2.35
N VAL A 72 -2.94 7.99 -1.70
CA VAL A 72 -1.76 8.08 -0.83
C VAL A 72 -0.54 8.60 -1.60
N ALA A 73 -0.29 8.09 -2.81
CA ALA A 73 0.79 8.59 -3.67
C ALA A 73 0.63 10.10 -3.99
N VAL A 74 -0.59 10.55 -4.28
CA VAL A 74 -0.90 11.98 -4.46
C VAL A 74 -0.63 12.76 -3.16
N GLY A 75 -0.99 12.22 -2.00
CA GLY A 75 -0.72 12.82 -0.69
C GLY A 75 0.78 13.01 -0.44
N LEU A 76 1.58 11.98 -0.70
CA LEU A 76 3.04 12.02 -0.59
C LEU A 76 3.64 13.05 -1.55
N TRP A 77 3.08 13.18 -2.77
CA TRP A 77 3.49 14.21 -3.72
C TRP A 77 3.20 15.62 -3.19
N LEU A 78 2.01 15.83 -2.61
CA LEU A 78 1.63 17.11 -2.01
C LEU A 78 2.55 17.53 -0.86
N MET A 79 3.16 16.58 -0.13
CA MET A 79 4.14 16.91 0.91
C MET A 79 5.37 17.66 0.36
N VAL A 80 5.80 17.33 -0.86
CA VAL A 80 7.00 17.88 -1.51
C VAL A 80 6.72 18.88 -2.62
N ASP A 81 5.46 19.05 -3.04
CA ASP A 81 5.02 19.89 -4.17
C ASP A 81 5.64 21.30 -4.14
N GLY A 82 5.65 21.95 -2.97
CA GLY A 82 6.14 23.31 -2.83
C GLY A 82 7.66 23.47 -2.74
N ILE A 83 8.47 22.40 -2.78
CA ILE A 83 9.94 22.49 -2.65
C ILE A 83 10.54 22.91 -3.99
N GLY A 84 11.23 24.05 -4.00
CA GLY A 84 11.74 24.71 -5.21
C GLY A 84 13.09 25.42 -5.01
N ALA A 85 13.42 26.37 -5.89
CA ALA A 85 14.74 27.01 -5.94
C ALA A 85 15.19 27.66 -4.63
N ARG A 86 14.24 28.13 -3.80
CA ARG A 86 14.50 28.80 -2.53
C ARG A 86 14.89 27.85 -1.40
N ASP A 87 14.64 26.55 -1.56
CA ASP A 87 14.87 25.54 -0.51
C ASP A 87 16.26 24.88 -0.60
N GLY A 88 17.14 25.36 -1.49
CA GLY A 88 18.49 24.82 -1.70
C GLY A 88 18.56 23.65 -2.68
N THR A 89 19.76 23.30 -3.13
CA THR A 89 19.97 22.25 -4.15
C THR A 89 19.68 20.85 -3.60
N ALA A 90 20.12 20.54 -2.39
CA ALA A 90 19.90 19.23 -1.78
C ALA A 90 18.39 18.91 -1.69
N ALA A 91 17.61 19.81 -1.10
CA ALA A 91 16.17 19.61 -0.92
C ALA A 91 15.45 19.42 -2.27
N ARG A 92 15.86 20.15 -3.31
CA ARG A 92 15.32 19.99 -4.67
C ARG A 92 15.63 18.63 -5.27
N VAL A 93 16.87 18.16 -5.14
CA VAL A 93 17.28 16.84 -5.64
C VAL A 93 16.49 15.75 -4.91
N SER A 94 16.43 15.79 -3.59
CA SER A 94 15.63 14.86 -2.80
C SER A 94 14.15 14.90 -3.16
N ALA A 95 13.56 16.08 -3.35
CA ALA A 95 12.17 16.21 -3.77
C ALA A 95 11.93 15.69 -5.20
N TRP A 96 12.89 15.84 -6.12
CA TRP A 96 12.78 15.29 -7.48
C TRP A 96 12.86 13.77 -7.47
N LEU A 97 13.83 13.20 -6.75
CA LEU A 97 13.94 11.77 -6.55
C LEU A 97 12.70 11.20 -5.84
N ALA A 98 12.16 11.90 -4.85
CA ALA A 98 10.92 11.51 -4.17
C ALA A 98 9.77 11.39 -5.18
N ARG A 99 9.62 12.36 -6.10
CA ARG A 99 8.58 12.33 -7.13
C ARG A 99 8.72 11.13 -8.07
N VAL A 100 9.95 10.80 -8.47
CA VAL A 100 10.23 9.59 -9.26
C VAL A 100 9.87 8.33 -8.47
N ALA A 101 10.29 8.24 -7.21
CA ALA A 101 9.97 7.11 -6.34
C ALA A 101 8.45 6.97 -6.13
N ILE A 102 7.71 8.09 -5.96
CA ILE A 102 6.25 8.10 -5.82
C ILE A 102 5.58 7.55 -7.07
N PHE A 103 6.08 7.93 -8.25
CA PHE A 103 5.59 7.41 -9.51
C PHE A 103 5.82 5.90 -9.63
N VAL A 104 7.02 5.41 -9.31
CA VAL A 104 7.34 3.98 -9.32
C VAL A 104 6.47 3.23 -8.31
N PHE A 105 6.34 3.74 -7.09
CA PHE A 105 5.46 3.20 -6.05
C PHE A 105 4.03 3.07 -6.55
N ALA A 106 3.43 4.15 -7.05
CA ALA A 106 2.05 4.14 -7.56
C ALA A 106 1.87 3.13 -8.69
N LEU A 107 2.83 3.04 -9.61
CA LEU A 107 2.77 2.13 -10.75
C LEU A 107 2.87 0.66 -10.30
N TYR A 108 3.89 0.30 -9.53
CA TYR A 108 4.13 -1.09 -9.16
C TYR A 108 3.14 -1.62 -8.12
N PHE A 109 2.64 -0.79 -7.19
CA PHE A 109 1.52 -1.21 -6.34
C PHE A 109 0.25 -1.48 -7.17
N THR A 110 -0.02 -0.65 -8.18
CA THR A 110 -1.16 -0.89 -9.07
C THR A 110 -1.01 -2.19 -9.86
N ILE A 111 0.20 -2.48 -10.36
CA ILE A 111 0.49 -3.75 -11.05
C ILE A 111 0.31 -4.93 -10.09
N LEU A 112 0.86 -4.84 -8.87
CA LEU A 112 0.72 -5.87 -7.85
C LEU A 112 -0.75 -6.16 -7.51
N ASP A 113 -1.53 -5.12 -7.21
CA ASP A 113 -2.96 -5.24 -6.93
C ASP A 113 -3.73 -5.81 -8.12
N ALA A 114 -3.42 -5.37 -9.35
CA ALA A 114 -4.10 -5.84 -10.55
C ALA A 114 -3.90 -7.35 -10.77
N ILE A 115 -2.69 -7.86 -10.52
CA ILE A 115 -2.34 -9.27 -10.71
C ILE A 115 -2.77 -10.10 -9.50
N GLY A 116 -2.16 -9.84 -8.33
CA GLY A 116 -2.28 -10.66 -7.12
C GLY A 116 -3.54 -10.37 -6.31
N GLY A 117 -4.11 -9.18 -6.42
CA GLY A 117 -5.34 -8.82 -5.73
C GLY A 117 -6.58 -9.14 -6.54
N ILE A 118 -6.82 -8.27 -7.52
CA ILE A 118 -8.02 -8.21 -8.35
C ILE A 118 -8.07 -9.41 -9.31
N GLY A 119 -7.03 -9.62 -10.11
CA GLY A 119 -6.98 -10.68 -11.12
C GLY A 119 -7.09 -12.06 -10.49
N LEU A 120 -6.29 -12.31 -9.46
CA LEU A 120 -6.33 -13.55 -8.70
C LEU A 120 -7.70 -13.78 -8.01
N GLY A 121 -8.18 -12.83 -7.21
CA GLY A 121 -9.45 -12.96 -6.50
C GLY A 121 -10.62 -13.20 -7.46
N ARG A 122 -10.64 -12.47 -8.58
CA ARG A 122 -11.67 -12.67 -9.61
C ARG A 122 -11.57 -14.04 -10.27
N THR A 123 -10.36 -14.53 -10.52
CA THR A 123 -10.14 -15.86 -11.09
C THR A 123 -10.67 -16.95 -10.16
N ILE A 124 -10.37 -16.89 -8.86
CA ILE A 124 -10.90 -17.85 -7.88
C ILE A 124 -12.43 -17.89 -7.90
N LEU A 125 -13.08 -16.72 -7.87
CA LEU A 125 -14.55 -16.62 -7.91
C LEU A 125 -15.14 -17.23 -9.18
N VAL A 126 -14.55 -16.96 -10.34
CA VAL A 126 -15.01 -17.51 -11.62
C VAL A 126 -14.84 -19.02 -11.67
N VAL A 127 -13.69 -19.54 -11.19
CA VAL A 127 -13.42 -20.97 -11.13
C VAL A 127 -14.43 -21.69 -10.24
N GLN A 128 -14.71 -21.16 -9.05
CA GLN A 128 -15.72 -21.71 -8.15
C GLN A 128 -17.12 -21.75 -8.80
N GLN A 129 -17.50 -20.68 -9.51
CA GLN A 129 -18.76 -20.65 -10.27
C GLN A 129 -18.79 -21.68 -11.39
N MET A 130 -17.69 -21.86 -12.12
CA MET A 130 -17.61 -22.85 -13.20
C MET A 130 -17.68 -24.28 -12.68
N VAL A 131 -17.03 -24.58 -11.55
CA VAL A 131 -17.13 -25.89 -10.87
C VAL A 131 -18.57 -26.15 -10.42
N ALA A 132 -19.20 -25.20 -9.74
CA ALA A 132 -20.57 -25.33 -9.26
C ALA A 132 -21.58 -25.53 -10.41
N ALA A 133 -21.32 -24.93 -11.57
CA ALA A 133 -22.13 -25.08 -12.78
C ALA A 133 -21.79 -26.33 -13.61
N GLY A 134 -20.86 -27.19 -13.17
CA GLY A 134 -20.42 -28.38 -13.91
C GLY A 134 -19.67 -28.07 -15.21
N LYS A 135 -19.12 -26.86 -15.36
CA LYS A 135 -18.38 -26.41 -16.56
C LYS A 135 -16.90 -26.78 -16.52
N LEU A 136 -16.39 -27.20 -15.37
CA LEU A 136 -15.02 -27.73 -15.21
C LEU A 136 -15.09 -29.16 -14.71
N SER A 137 -14.34 -30.05 -15.36
CA SER A 137 -14.07 -31.38 -14.81
C SER A 137 -13.14 -31.28 -13.59
N PRO A 138 -13.09 -32.31 -12.73
CA PRO A 138 -12.15 -32.35 -11.61
C PRO A 138 -10.69 -32.15 -12.05
N GLN A 139 -10.27 -32.78 -13.15
CA GLN A 139 -8.89 -32.62 -13.65
C GLN A 139 -8.61 -31.20 -14.15
N GLN A 140 -9.58 -30.54 -14.79
CA GLN A 140 -9.43 -29.15 -15.22
C GLN A 140 -9.32 -28.22 -14.00
N PHE A 141 -10.11 -28.46 -12.95
CA PHE A 141 -10.03 -27.71 -11.72
C PHE A 141 -8.66 -27.86 -11.04
N GLU A 142 -8.14 -29.08 -10.92
CA GLU A 142 -6.79 -29.34 -10.39
C GLU A 142 -5.70 -28.62 -11.19
N GLY A 143 -5.80 -28.61 -12.53
CA GLY A 143 -4.88 -27.87 -13.39
C GLY A 143 -4.91 -26.36 -13.14
N VAL A 144 -6.09 -25.78 -12.89
CA VAL A 144 -6.22 -24.37 -12.53
C VAL A 144 -5.64 -24.08 -11.15
N VAL A 145 -5.88 -24.94 -10.16
CA VAL A 145 -5.30 -24.81 -8.81
C VAL A 145 -3.77 -24.86 -8.88
N LEU A 146 -3.21 -25.78 -9.66
CA LEU A 146 -1.77 -25.86 -9.90
C LEU A 146 -1.23 -24.56 -10.50
N LEU A 147 -1.85 -24.07 -11.58
CA LEU A 147 -1.45 -22.82 -12.23
C LEU A 147 -1.46 -21.64 -11.25
N LEU A 148 -2.54 -21.49 -10.47
CA LEU A 148 -2.68 -20.41 -9.50
C LEU A 148 -1.59 -20.45 -8.44
N ASN A 149 -1.31 -21.62 -7.87
CA ASN A 149 -0.24 -21.79 -6.88
C ASN A 149 1.16 -21.58 -7.48
N THR A 150 1.41 -22.03 -8.71
CA THR A 150 2.68 -21.81 -9.41
C THR A 150 2.90 -20.34 -9.70
N LEU A 151 1.87 -19.63 -10.19
CA LEU A 151 1.95 -18.19 -10.44
C LEU A 151 2.17 -17.40 -9.15
N TRP A 152 1.57 -17.81 -8.02
CA TRP A 152 1.75 -17.11 -6.75
C TRP A 152 3.22 -17.05 -6.28
N VAL A 153 4.00 -18.08 -6.59
CA VAL A 153 5.43 -18.14 -6.25
C VAL A 153 6.34 -17.77 -7.42
N ASP A 154 5.79 -17.25 -8.52
CA ASP A 154 6.57 -16.80 -9.66
C ASP A 154 7.51 -15.64 -9.25
N PRO A 155 8.81 -15.70 -9.59
CA PRO A 155 9.77 -14.71 -9.14
C PRO A 155 9.58 -13.33 -9.79
N VAL A 156 8.75 -13.20 -10.82
CA VAL A 156 8.51 -11.93 -11.51
C VAL A 156 7.17 -11.33 -11.10
N VAL A 157 6.08 -12.08 -11.25
CA VAL A 157 4.70 -11.59 -11.11
C VAL A 157 3.91 -12.22 -9.94
N GLY A 158 4.55 -13.08 -9.16
CA GLY A 158 3.93 -13.71 -8.01
C GLY A 158 3.58 -12.75 -6.89
N GLY A 159 3.14 -13.31 -5.77
CA GLY A 159 2.83 -12.60 -4.54
C GLY A 159 4.11 -12.12 -3.84
N VAL A 160 4.26 -12.46 -2.56
CA VAL A 160 5.35 -11.98 -1.71
C VAL A 160 6.72 -12.46 -2.24
N GLY A 161 7.65 -11.53 -2.41
CA GLY A 161 9.04 -11.80 -2.83
C GLY A 161 9.27 -11.80 -4.35
N SER A 162 8.22 -11.60 -5.16
CA SER A 162 8.35 -11.41 -6.60
C SER A 162 8.99 -10.05 -6.93
N PHE A 163 9.59 -9.92 -8.11
CA PHE A 163 10.14 -8.64 -8.60
C PHE A 163 9.12 -7.49 -8.53
N VAL A 164 7.87 -7.75 -8.92
CA VAL A 164 6.79 -6.75 -8.84
C VAL A 164 6.52 -6.34 -7.39
N SER A 165 6.38 -7.31 -6.48
CA SER A 165 6.09 -7.03 -5.07
C SER A 165 7.24 -6.30 -4.37
N GLU A 166 8.48 -6.74 -4.59
CA GLU A 166 9.69 -6.11 -4.04
C GLU A 166 9.89 -4.70 -4.59
N THR A 167 9.64 -4.49 -5.89
CA THR A 167 9.77 -3.14 -6.45
C THR A 167 8.76 -2.18 -5.82
N ALA A 168 7.52 -2.63 -5.60
CA ALA A 168 6.50 -1.85 -4.92
C ALA A 168 6.89 -1.53 -3.46
N SER A 169 7.38 -2.53 -2.72
CA SER A 169 7.72 -2.41 -1.30
C SER A 169 8.95 -1.51 -1.07
N TRP A 170 10.01 -1.69 -1.87
CA TRP A 170 11.21 -0.84 -1.81
C TRP A 170 10.96 0.58 -2.32
N ALA A 171 10.07 0.75 -3.30
CA ALA A 171 9.65 2.08 -3.73
C ALA A 171 8.93 2.82 -2.59
N ALA A 172 8.06 2.15 -1.81
CA ALA A 172 7.40 2.76 -0.65
C ALA A 172 8.43 3.28 0.39
N PHE A 173 9.46 2.48 0.69
CA PHE A 173 10.54 2.90 1.58
C PHE A 173 11.37 4.06 1.01
N ALA A 174 11.74 3.99 -0.28
CA ALA A 174 12.47 5.06 -0.94
C ALA A 174 11.67 6.38 -0.91
N VAL A 175 10.35 6.33 -1.14
CA VAL A 175 9.47 7.49 -1.04
C VAL A 175 9.53 8.09 0.36
N SER A 176 9.39 7.30 1.42
CA SER A 176 9.37 7.83 2.78
C SER A 176 10.69 8.53 3.14
N VAL A 177 11.83 7.92 2.80
CA VAL A 177 13.17 8.46 3.04
C VAL A 177 13.39 9.75 2.24
N LEU A 178 13.03 9.77 0.96
CA LEU A 178 13.27 10.91 0.08
C LEU A 178 12.34 12.09 0.40
N VAL A 179 11.08 11.83 0.74
CA VAL A 179 10.14 12.86 1.22
C VAL A 179 10.65 13.43 2.55
N ALA A 180 11.07 12.58 3.49
CA ALA A 180 11.63 13.02 4.76
C ALA A 180 12.89 13.88 4.56
N ALA A 181 13.83 13.41 3.74
CA ALA A 181 15.04 14.15 3.42
C ALA A 181 14.73 15.52 2.80
N ALA A 182 13.82 15.58 1.84
CA ALA A 182 13.41 16.83 1.21
C ALA A 182 12.79 17.82 2.22
N LEU A 183 11.95 17.33 3.13
CA LEU A 183 11.31 18.15 4.16
C LEU A 183 12.30 18.66 5.22
N LEU A 184 13.28 17.84 5.62
CA LEU A 184 14.33 18.22 6.56
C LEU A 184 15.29 19.24 5.94
N GLN A 185 15.78 18.96 4.74
CA GLN A 185 16.74 19.83 4.03
C GLN A 185 16.14 21.19 3.65
N SER A 186 14.82 21.25 3.41
CA SER A 186 14.12 22.52 3.17
C SER A 186 13.78 23.29 4.44
N GLY A 187 14.09 22.75 5.63
CA GLY A 187 13.76 23.36 6.92
C GLY A 187 12.25 23.36 7.24
N ARG A 188 11.44 22.58 6.50
CA ARG A 188 9.97 22.53 6.64
C ARG A 188 9.49 21.53 7.69
N ALA A 189 10.39 20.68 8.18
CA ALA A 189 10.15 19.73 9.24
C ALA A 189 11.41 19.52 10.09
N GLY A 190 11.24 19.06 11.33
CA GLY A 190 12.32 18.55 12.16
C GLY A 190 12.31 17.02 12.21
N TRP A 191 13.43 16.43 12.65
CA TRP A 191 13.60 14.98 12.77
C TRP A 191 12.46 14.25 13.50
N PRO A 192 11.92 14.73 14.64
CA PRO A 192 10.83 14.04 15.34
C PRO A 192 9.58 13.81 14.47
N ASN A 193 9.28 14.73 13.57
CA ASN A 193 8.14 14.62 12.65
C ASN A 193 8.39 13.58 11.55
N MET A 194 9.64 13.33 11.19
CA MET A 194 9.99 12.40 10.11
C MET A 194 10.12 10.95 10.56
N ILE A 195 10.30 10.69 11.86
CA ILE A 195 10.38 9.31 12.37
C ILE A 195 9.11 8.51 12.02
N PRO A 196 7.87 9.00 12.24
CA PRO A 196 6.68 8.29 11.80
C PRO A 196 6.64 8.09 10.28
N LEU A 197 7.09 9.05 9.48
CA LEU A 197 7.12 8.89 8.03
C LEU A 197 8.09 7.78 7.59
N LEU A 198 9.27 7.72 8.20
CA LEU A 198 10.23 6.64 7.96
C LEU A 198 9.65 5.28 8.37
N GLY A 199 8.97 5.23 9.52
CA GLY A 199 8.23 4.04 9.96
C GLY A 199 7.15 3.61 8.97
N PHE A 200 6.37 4.54 8.41
CA PHE A 200 5.42 4.24 7.33
C PHE A 200 6.07 3.48 6.16
N GLY A 201 7.21 3.96 5.65
CA GLY A 201 7.87 3.29 4.54
C GLY A 201 8.51 1.96 4.93
N TRP A 202 9.02 1.85 6.16
CA TRP A 202 9.62 0.62 6.67
C TRP A 202 8.59 -0.50 6.83
N GLU A 203 7.44 -0.18 7.41
CA GLU A 203 6.34 -1.13 7.60
C GLU A 203 5.83 -1.64 6.24
N LEU A 204 5.56 -0.75 5.27
CA LEU A 204 5.15 -1.17 3.92
C LEU A 204 6.22 -1.98 3.17
N GLN A 205 7.50 -1.72 3.42
CA GLN A 205 8.58 -2.53 2.86
C GLN A 205 8.58 -3.94 3.44
N THR A 206 8.28 -4.07 4.74
CA THR A 206 8.23 -5.37 5.43
C THR A 206 7.04 -6.19 4.95
N ALA A 207 5.84 -5.61 4.98
CA ALA A 207 4.64 -6.16 4.39
C ALA A 207 3.56 -5.08 4.25
N HIS A 208 2.76 -5.13 3.20
CA HIS A 208 1.59 -4.25 3.10
C HIS A 208 0.35 -4.84 3.80
N ALA A 209 0.32 -6.16 4.03
CA ALA A 209 -0.77 -6.84 4.72
C ALA A 209 -0.72 -6.61 6.25
N SER A 210 -1.80 -7.00 6.94
CA SER A 210 -1.86 -6.96 8.41
C SER A 210 -0.73 -7.76 9.08
N PRO A 211 -0.11 -7.25 10.15
CA PRO A 211 -0.41 -5.99 10.86
C PRO A 211 0.33 -4.76 10.30
N HIS A 212 1.29 -4.97 9.39
CA HIS A 212 2.22 -3.94 8.92
C HIS A 212 1.53 -2.82 8.12
N GLY A 213 0.60 -3.16 7.23
CA GLY A 213 -0.20 -2.18 6.48
C GLY A 213 -0.94 -1.18 7.38
N PRO A 214 -1.80 -1.64 8.30
CA PRO A 214 -2.49 -0.78 9.25
C PRO A 214 -1.53 0.11 10.06
N ILE A 215 -0.41 -0.43 10.53
CA ILE A 215 0.61 0.35 11.27
C ILE A 215 1.21 1.42 10.36
N ALA A 216 1.59 1.07 9.12
CA ALA A 216 2.17 2.00 8.17
C ALA A 216 1.24 3.19 7.92
N PHE A 217 -0.02 2.92 7.57
CA PHE A 217 -0.98 3.97 7.26
C PHE A 217 -1.34 4.82 8.48
N ALA A 218 -1.34 4.25 9.69
CA ALA A 218 -1.48 5.03 10.92
C ALA A 218 -0.29 5.98 11.13
N LEU A 219 0.93 5.51 10.90
CA LEU A 219 2.14 6.33 10.97
C LEU A 219 2.14 7.46 9.93
N LEU A 220 1.61 7.22 8.72
CA LEU A 220 1.44 8.26 7.71
C LEU A 220 0.47 9.36 8.17
N ILE A 221 -0.67 8.99 8.77
CA ILE A 221 -1.63 9.95 9.37
C ILE A 221 -0.92 10.79 10.44
N VAL A 222 -0.17 10.15 11.35
CA VAL A 222 0.58 10.84 12.40
C VAL A 222 1.59 11.82 11.82
N ALA A 223 2.39 11.40 10.82
CA ALA A 223 3.35 12.28 10.14
C ALA A 223 2.65 13.47 9.46
N ALA A 224 1.55 13.23 8.74
CA ALA A 224 0.80 14.27 8.05
C ALA A 224 0.16 15.27 9.03
N ALA A 225 -0.43 14.78 10.13
CA ALA A 225 -1.02 15.60 11.18
C ALA A 225 0.04 16.47 11.87
N TRP A 226 1.17 15.88 12.23
CA TRP A 226 2.26 16.61 12.87
C TRP A 226 2.82 17.67 11.92
N LEU A 227 3.11 17.33 10.66
CA LEU A 227 3.60 18.30 9.67
C LEU A 227 2.61 19.46 9.47
N TRP A 228 1.32 19.16 9.37
CA TRP A 228 0.28 20.18 9.24
C TRP A 228 0.24 21.11 10.45
N TRP A 229 0.30 20.55 11.67
CA TRP A 229 0.30 21.30 12.91
C TRP A 229 1.56 22.17 13.07
N ALA A 230 2.74 21.63 12.73
CA ALA A 230 4.01 22.36 12.78
C ALA A 230 4.02 23.55 11.82
N ARG A 231 3.53 23.36 10.59
CA ARG A 231 3.43 24.44 9.59
C ARG A 231 2.52 25.59 10.05
N ARG A 232 1.42 25.29 10.76
CA ARG A 232 0.53 26.33 11.29
C ARG A 232 1.17 27.16 12.40
N ARG A 233 1.99 26.56 13.26
CA ARG A 233 2.71 27.28 14.33
C ARG A 233 3.88 28.14 13.81
N ALA A 234 4.43 27.80 12.65
CA ALA A 234 5.50 28.56 12.03
C ALA A 234 5.03 29.84 11.30
N VAL A 235 3.71 30.03 11.10
CA VAL A 235 3.15 31.29 10.61
C VAL A 235 2.98 32.23 11.82
N PRO A 236 3.70 33.36 11.91
CA PRO A 236 3.46 34.33 12.97
C PRO A 236 2.03 34.85 12.83
N ALA A 237 1.32 34.99 13.94
CA ALA A 237 0.16 35.87 13.99
C ALA A 237 0.65 37.27 13.61
N GLY A 238 0.36 37.71 12.38
CA GLY A 238 0.60 39.09 11.99
C GLY A 238 -0.20 40.03 12.89
N PRO A 239 0.31 41.22 13.22
CA PRO A 239 -0.39 42.14 14.11
C PRO A 239 -1.74 42.54 13.51
N ALA A 240 -2.76 42.52 14.37
CA ALA A 240 -4.10 43.03 14.11
C ALA A 240 -4.11 44.55 13.90
#